data_AF-A0A7J6WZ77-F1
#
_entry.id   AF-A0A7J6WZ77-F1
#
_cell.length_a   1.000
_cell.length_b   1.000
_cell.length_c   1.000
_cell.angle_alpha   90.00
_cell.angle_beta   90.00
_cell.angle_gamma   90.00
#
_symmetry.space_group_name_H-M   'P 1'
#
loop_
_entity.id
_entity.type
_entity.pdbx_description
1 polymer ?
#
loop_
_entity_poly.entity_id
_entity_poly.type
_entity_poly.pdbx_seq_one_letter_code
_entity_poly.pdbx_strand_id
1 'polypeptide(L)' 'MEGEPKFVSNRPSELKSFNLQGELPVEFANLTNLRILDLTRNYLNGSIPRAWATLPLVTL' A
#
# COMPACT_ATOMS: atom_id res chain seq x y z
N MET A 1 -16.78 -20.33 -8.62
CA MET A 1 -16.27 -19.19 -9.42
C MET A 1 -15.95 -18.10 -8.42
N GLU A 2 -14.79 -18.24 -7.77
CA GLU A 2 -14.35 -17.33 -6.71
C GLU A 2 -14.04 -15.97 -7.32
N GLY A 3 -14.65 -14.92 -6.77
CA GLY A 3 -14.49 -13.55 -7.26
C GLY A 3 -13.09 -13.05 -6.93
N GLU A 4 -12.32 -12.74 -7.97
CA GLU A 4 -11.03 -12.06 -7.90
C GLU A 4 -11.07 -10.88 -6.90
N PRO A 5 -10.11 -10.76 -5.96
CA PRO A 5 -10.04 -9.60 -5.08
C PRO A 5 -9.76 -8.34 -5.90
N LYS A 6 -10.66 -7.35 -5.78
CA LYS A 6 -10.76 -6.13 -6.60
C LYS A 6 -9.57 -5.15 -6.55
N PHE A 7 -8.43 -5.51 -5.96
CA PHE A 7 -7.35 -4.56 -5.72
C PHE A 7 -5.98 -5.14 -6.07
N VAL A 8 -5.78 -5.43 -7.35
CA VAL A 8 -4.43 -5.55 -7.90
C VAL A 8 -4.26 -4.48 -8.96
N SER A 9 -3.94 -3.25 -8.53
CA SER A 9 -3.36 -2.30 -9.47
C SER A 9 -1.98 -2.84 -9.84
N ASN A 10 -1.79 -3.20 -11.11
CA ASN A 10 -0.51 -3.71 -11.65
C ASN A 10 0.64 -2.69 -11.64
N ARG A 11 0.48 -1.57 -10.91
CA ARG A 11 1.51 -0.60 -10.51
C ARG A 11 1.20 -0.07 -9.11
N PRO A 12 1.70 -0.71 -8.03
CA PRO A 12 1.47 -0.24 -6.65
C PRO A 12 2.08 1.14 -6.36
N SER A 13 2.89 1.68 -7.27
CA SER A 13 3.59 2.95 -7.09
C SER A 13 2.68 4.18 -7.09
N GLU A 14 1.43 4.07 -7.58
CA GLU A 14 0.53 5.22 -7.75
C GLU A 14 -0.92 4.86 -7.39
N LEU A 15 -1.22 4.79 -6.09
CA LEU A 15 -2.59 4.64 -5.56
C LEU A 15 -3.18 5.98 -5.13
N LYS A 16 -2.69 7.08 -5.69
CA LYS A 16 -3.10 8.44 -5.38
C LYS A 16 -4.52 8.75 -5.84
N SER A 17 -5.31 9.40 -4.99
CA SER A 17 -6.67 9.88 -5.32
C SER A 17 -7.68 8.80 -5.71
N PHE A 18 -7.52 7.56 -5.23
CA PHE A 18 -8.44 6.46 -5.51
C PHE A 18 -9.62 6.35 -4.52
N ASN A 19 -9.79 7.35 -3.64
CA ASN A 19 -10.78 7.34 -2.57
C ASN A 19 -10.69 6.09 -1.68
N LEU A 20 -9.48 5.52 -1.52
CA LEU A 20 -9.24 4.35 -0.68
C LEU A 20 -9.61 4.69 0.77
N GLN A 21 -10.22 3.73 1.46
CA GLN A 21 -10.72 3.86 2.83
C GLN A 21 -10.28 2.67 3.67
N GLY A 22 -10.26 2.85 4.99
CA GLY A 22 -9.85 1.82 5.95
C GLY A 22 -8.35 1.87 6.26
N GLU A 23 -7.89 0.82 6.93
CA GLU A 23 -6.52 0.74 7.43
C GLU A 23 -5.53 0.25 6.38
N LEU A 24 -4.25 0.52 6.62
CA LEU A 24 -3.16 0.06 5.78
C LEU A 24 -2.93 -1.45 5.97
N PRO A 25 -2.86 -2.24 4.89
CA PRO A 25 -2.63 -3.68 4.98
C PRO A 25 -1.21 -4.02 5.44
N VAL A 26 -1.07 -4.98 6.35
CA VAL A 26 0.24 -5.42 6.86
C VAL A 26 1.06 -6.10 5.77
N GLU A 27 0.36 -6.69 4.80
CA GLU A 27 0.88 -7.48 3.69
C GLU A 27 1.76 -6.68 2.74
N PHE A 28 1.65 -5.34 2.74
CA PHE A 28 2.54 -4.48 1.95
C PHE A 28 4.01 -4.58 2.40
N ALA A 29 4.28 -5.07 3.62
CA ALA A 29 5.62 -5.41 4.07
C ALA A 29 6.29 -6.51 3.21
N ASN A 30 5.51 -7.33 2.49
CA ASN A 30 6.04 -8.37 1.59
C ASN A 30 6.47 -7.82 0.22
N LEU A 31 6.22 -6.55 -0.07
CA LEU A 31 6.60 -5.91 -1.32
C LEU A 31 8.08 -5.47 -1.25
N THR A 32 9.00 -6.43 -1.19
CA THR A 32 10.44 -6.20 -0.97
C THR A 32 11.13 -5.40 -2.09
N ASN A 33 10.55 -5.35 -3.29
CA ASN A 33 11.02 -4.56 -4.42
C ASN A 33 10.39 -3.16 -4.49
N LEU A 34 9.53 -2.79 -3.54
CA LEU A 34 8.85 -1.50 -3.51
C LEU A 34 9.85 -0.39 -3.22
N ARG A 35 9.93 0.61 -4.11
CA ARG A 35 10.78 1.79 -3.95
C ARG A 35 10.00 3.06 -3.63
N ILE A 36 8.80 3.17 -4.20
CA ILE A 36 7.92 4.32 -4.06
C ILE A 36 6.50 3.78 -3.87
N LEU A 37 5.80 4.32 -2.87
CA LEU A 37 4.40 4.06 -2.59
C LEU A 37 3.70 5.39 -2.31
N ASP A 38 3.02 5.94 -3.31
CA ASP A 38 2.22 7.16 -3.14
C ASP A 38 0.76 6.79 -2.81
N LEU A 39 0.38 6.99 -1.54
CA LEU A 39 -0.98 6.82 -1.02
C LEU A 39 -1.70 8.15 -0.78
N THR A 40 -1.13 9.27 -1.25
CA THR A 40 -1.67 10.60 -0.97
C THR A 40 -3.08 10.77 -1.55
N ARG A 41 -3.86 11.66 -0.94
CA ARG A 41 -5.24 11.98 -1.36
C ARG A 41 -6.21 10.79 -1.29
N ASN A 42 -6.04 9.93 -0.30
CA ASN A 42 -7.02 8.90 0.07
C ASN A 42 -7.64 9.21 1.44
N TYR A 43 -8.63 8.40 1.82
CA TYR A 43 -9.33 8.47 3.11
C TYR A 43 -8.91 7.30 4.03
N LEU A 44 -7.64 6.93 3.97
CA LEU A 44 -7.05 5.88 4.79
C LEU A 44 -7.00 6.34 6.26
N ASN A 45 -7.23 5.41 7.18
CA ASN A 45 -7.27 5.67 8.62
C ASN A 45 -6.39 4.67 9.39
N GLY A 46 -6.41 4.75 10.72
CA GLY A 46 -5.61 3.89 11.58
C GLY A 46 -4.12 4.28 11.59
N SER A 47 -3.29 3.30 11.96
CA SER A 47 -1.84 3.50 12.12
C SER A 47 -1.06 2.91 10.94
N ILE A 48 0.16 3.42 10.71
CA ILE A 48 1.11 2.74 9.82
C ILE A 48 1.46 1.38 10.46
N PRO A 49 1.31 0.24 9.75
CA PRO A 49 1.58 -1.07 10.32
C PRO A 49 3.05 -1.20 10.69
N ARG A 50 3.32 -1.70 11.89
CA ARG A 50 4.71 -1.91 12.38
C ARG A 50 5.52 -2.82 11.45
N ALA A 51 4.85 -3.76 10.78
CA ALA A 51 5.46 -4.66 9.80
C ALA A 51 6.15 -3.89 8.66
N TRP A 52 5.69 -2.69 8.30
CA TRP A 52 6.30 -1.89 7.23
C TRP A 52 7.69 -1.38 7.60
N ALA A 53 8.07 -1.40 8.88
CA ALA A 53 9.43 -1.07 9.32
C ALA A 53 10.49 -2.07 8.80
N THR A 54 10.08 -3.20 8.23
CA THR A 54 10.99 -4.14 7.55
C THR A 54 11.29 -3.76 6.10
N LEU A 55 10.54 -2.80 5.53
CA LEU A 55 10.79 -2.36 4.16
C LEU A 55 12.13 -1.62 4.08
N PRO A 56 12.90 -1.82 3.00
CA PRO A 56 14.15 -1.11 2.82
C PRO A 56 13.89 0.39 2.72
N LEU A 57 14.51 1.16 3.63
CA LEU A 57 14.51 2.62 3.57
C LEU A 57 15.23 3.07 2.31
N VAL A 58 14.50 3.62 1.35
CA VAL A 58 15.11 4.36 0.24
C VAL A 58 15.25 5.81 0.68
N THR A 59 16.46 6.20 1.08
CA THR A 59 16.83 7.61 1.23
C THR A 59 17.15 8.15 -0.16
N LEU A 60 16.41 9.17 -0.59
CA LEU A 60 16.69 9.94 -1.80
C LEU A 60 17.72 11.03 -1.51
#